data_AF-A0A2M8NTY0-F1
#
_entry.id   AF-A0A2M8NTY0-F1
#
_cell.length_a   1.000
_cell.length_b   1.000
_cell.length_c   1.000
_cell.angle_alpha   90.00
_cell.angle_beta   90.00
_cell.angle_gamma   90.00
#
_symmetry.space_group_name_H-M   'P 1'
#
loop_
_entity.id
_entity.type
_entity.pdbx_description
1 polymer ?
#
loop_
_entity_poly.entity_id
_entity_poly.type
_entity_poly.pdbx_seq_one_letter_code
_entity_poly.pdbx_strand_id
1 'polypeptide(L)'
;MPIDVEWDNAEKTIVRQTYGREVTYNDYYEGVKRRFELISSVEHPVDLIIDLRGFNPNLKGLVAAGRYASRHVPSNQRFVLLVGANLFIRSLVNTFIK
;
A
#
# COMPACT_ATOMS: atom_id res chain seq x y z
N MET A 1 8.03 12.00 4.08
CA MET A 1 7.76 10.70 4.73
C MET A 1 8.47 9.62 3.94
N PRO A 2 8.97 8.55 4.57
CA PRO A 2 9.57 7.42 3.87
C PRO A 2 8.54 6.57 3.11
N ILE A 3 7.24 6.90 3.22
CA ILE A 3 6.20 6.45 2.30
C ILE A 3 5.61 7.68 1.63
N ASP A 4 5.57 7.67 0.31
CA ASP A 4 4.91 8.67 -0.52
C ASP A 4 3.62 8.09 -1.11
N VAL A 5 2.56 8.91 -1.19
CA VAL A 5 1.24 8.47 -1.64
C VAL A 5 0.57 9.57 -2.46
N GLU A 6 0.39 9.31 -3.74
CA GLU A 6 -0.10 10.28 -4.71
C GLU A 6 -1.00 9.66 -5.79
N TRP A 7 -1.71 10.51 -6.53
CA TRP A 7 -2.36 10.09 -7.77
C TRP A 7 -1.30 9.86 -8.83
N ASP A 8 -1.32 8.68 -9.46
CA ASP A 8 -0.36 8.32 -10.51
C ASP A 8 -0.69 8.99 -11.85
N ASN A 9 -1.96 9.38 -12.02
CA ASN A 9 -2.49 9.93 -13.26
C ASN A 9 -3.50 11.05 -12.99
N ALA A 10 -3.71 11.90 -14.01
CA ALA A 10 -4.57 13.07 -13.91
C ALA A 10 -6.06 12.69 -13.73
N GLU A 11 -6.47 11.54 -14.27
CA GLU A 11 -7.84 11.02 -14.18
C GLU A 11 -8.16 10.42 -12.80
N LYS A 12 -7.17 10.37 -11.89
CA LYS A 12 -7.32 9.86 -10.51
C LYS A 12 -7.82 8.42 -10.46
N THR A 13 -7.50 7.60 -11.46
CA THR A 13 -7.91 6.18 -11.48
C THR A 13 -6.86 5.27 -10.87
N ILE A 14 -5.65 5.77 -10.62
CA ILE A 14 -4.54 5.00 -10.07
C ILE A 14 -3.89 5.78 -8.93
N VAL A 15 -3.73 5.14 -7.77
CA VAL A 15 -2.91 5.67 -6.67
C VAL A 15 -1.57 4.96 -6.65
N ARG A 16 -0.47 5.70 -6.58
CA ARG A 16 0.87 5.17 -6.35
C ARG A 16 1.29 5.38 -4.91
N GLN A 17 1.68 4.29 -4.25
CA GLN A 17 2.28 4.29 -2.93
C GLN A 17 3.72 3.79 -3.03
N THR A 18 4.70 4.65 -2.73
CA THR A 18 6.13 4.35 -2.86
C THR A 18 6.78 4.21 -1.50
N TYR A 19 7.48 3.08 -1.27
CA TYR A 19 8.18 2.80 -0.02
C TYR A 19 9.68 3.07 -0.14
N GLY A 20 10.21 3.84 0.81
CA GLY A 20 11.63 4.06 1.05
C GLY A 20 12.25 2.98 1.95
N ARG A 21 13.55 3.16 2.26
CA ARG A 21 14.36 2.17 3.00
C ARG A 21 14.01 2.05 4.48
N GLU A 22 13.74 3.16 5.14
CA GLU A 22 13.55 3.23 6.59
C GLU A 22 12.10 3.61 6.90
N VAL A 23 11.22 2.63 6.76
CA VAL A 23 9.80 2.79 7.07
C VAL A 23 9.57 2.34 8.51
N THR A 24 8.95 3.19 9.32
CA THR A 24 8.45 2.82 10.64
C THR A 24 6.99 2.35 10.57
N TYR A 25 6.46 1.79 11.65
CA TYR A 25 5.03 1.50 11.72
C TYR A 25 4.17 2.75 11.60
N ASN A 26 4.60 3.87 12.18
CA ASN A 26 3.87 5.12 12.10
C ASN A 26 3.79 5.60 10.64
N ASP A 27 4.90 5.53 9.91
CA ASP A 27 4.92 5.86 8.48
C ASP A 27 3.97 4.95 7.70
N TYR A 28 3.95 3.65 8.01
CA TYR A 28 3.03 2.70 7.40
C TYR A 28 1.57 3.09 7.65
N TYR A 29 1.19 3.36 8.90
CA TYR A 29 -0.18 3.72 9.25
C TYR A 29 -0.61 5.03 8.59
N GLU A 30 0.24 6.05 8.62
CA GLU A 30 -0.04 7.33 7.96
C GLU A 30 -0.12 7.17 6.43
N GLY A 31 0.76 6.35 5.82
CA GLY A 31 0.70 6.04 4.40
C GLY A 31 -0.59 5.29 4.01
N VAL A 32 -1.01 4.32 4.83
CA VAL A 32 -2.29 3.60 4.64
C VAL A 32 -3.48 4.55 4.74
N LYS A 33 -3.49 5.42 5.77
CA LYS A 33 -4.53 6.42 5.96
C LYS A 33 -4.61 7.37 4.77
N ARG A 34 -3.47 7.95 4.36
CA ARG A 34 -3.40 8.87 3.22
C ARG A 34 -3.88 8.22 1.93
N ARG A 35 -3.48 6.96 1.68
CA ARG A 35 -3.97 6.19 0.53
C ARG A 35 -5.48 6.05 0.56
N PHE A 36 -6.04 5.67 1.70
CA PHE A 36 -7.49 5.48 1.82
C PHE A 36 -8.26 6.80 1.70
N GLU A 37 -7.72 7.91 2.17
CA GLU A 37 -8.27 9.24 1.93
C GLU A 37 -8.31 9.57 0.44
N LEU A 38 -7.23 9.31 -0.30
CA LEU A 38 -7.20 9.53 -1.75
C LEU A 38 -8.23 8.65 -2.47
N ILE A 39 -8.20 7.34 -2.22
CA ILE A 39 -9.10 6.39 -2.86
C ILE A 39 -10.56 6.72 -2.54
N SER A 40 -10.88 7.05 -1.29
CA SER A 40 -12.25 7.37 -0.86
C SER A 40 -12.71 8.77 -1.28
N SER A 41 -11.82 9.62 -1.82
CA SER A 41 -12.17 10.97 -2.30
C SER A 41 -12.87 10.97 -3.66
N VAL A 42 -12.97 9.82 -4.32
CA VAL A 42 -13.62 9.64 -5.63
C VAL A 42 -14.62 8.49 -5.56
N GLU A 43 -15.71 8.58 -6.32
CA GLU A 43 -16.75 7.54 -6.35
C GLU A 43 -16.42 6.39 -7.30
N HIS A 44 -15.65 6.67 -8.34
CA HIS A 44 -15.31 5.68 -9.35
C HIS A 44 -14.23 4.71 -8.84
N PRO A 45 -14.03 3.58 -9.53
CA PRO A 45 -13.03 2.60 -9.11
C PRO A 45 -11.60 3.13 -9.24
N VAL A 46 -10.73 2.67 -8.34
CA VAL A 46 -9.31 3.06 -8.27
C VAL A 46 -8.42 1.83 -8.15
N ASP A 47 -7.32 1.83 -8.89
CA ASP A 47 -6.30 0.79 -8.85
C ASP A 47 -5.08 1.22 -8.01
N LEU A 48 -4.62 0.27 -7.20
CA LEU A 48 -3.44 0.23 -6.34
C LEU A 48 -2.10 0.01 -7.06
N ILE A 49 -1.14 0.94 -7.08
CA ILE A 49 0.29 0.58 -7.27
C ILE A 49 1.03 0.73 -5.95
N ILE A 50 1.69 -0.35 -5.49
CA ILE A 50 2.59 -0.32 -4.35
C ILE A 50 4.01 -0.62 -4.82
N ASP A 51 4.87 0.39 -4.78
CA ASP A 51 6.28 0.28 -5.16
C ASP A 51 7.15 -0.01 -3.93
N LEU A 52 7.73 -1.21 -3.91
CA LEU A 52 8.57 -1.74 -2.84
C LEU A 52 10.05 -1.81 -3.26
N ARG A 53 10.45 -1.25 -4.40
CA ARG A 53 11.85 -1.33 -4.87
C ARG A 53 12.84 -0.71 -3.87
N GLY A 54 12.42 0.31 -3.12
CA GLY A 54 13.22 0.94 -2.07
C GLY A 54 13.02 0.33 -0.69
N PHE A 55 12.08 -0.61 -0.52
CA PHE A 55 11.62 -1.07 0.79
C PHE A 55 12.56 -2.09 1.42
N ASN A 56 12.88 -1.89 2.71
CA ASN A 56 13.57 -2.87 3.53
C ASN A 56 12.57 -3.56 4.48
N PRO A 57 12.31 -4.88 4.35
CA PRO A 57 11.29 -5.60 5.12
C PRO A 57 11.69 -5.89 6.58
N ASN A 58 12.70 -5.22 7.14
CA ASN A 58 13.13 -5.39 8.53
C ASN A 58 12.10 -4.91 9.57
N LEU A 59 10.92 -4.44 9.15
CA LEU A 59 9.78 -4.28 10.03
C LEU A 59 9.37 -5.64 10.61
N LYS A 60 9.60 -5.82 11.91
CA LYS A 60 8.84 -6.82 12.67
C LYS A 60 7.34 -6.55 12.47
N GLY A 61 6.47 -7.55 12.65
CA GLY A 61 5.01 -7.34 12.61
C GLY A 61 4.38 -6.96 11.27
N LEU A 62 5.07 -7.13 10.13
CA LEU A 62 4.51 -6.89 8.79
C LEU A 62 3.16 -7.57 8.54
N VAL A 63 2.95 -8.77 9.11
CA VAL A 63 1.66 -9.48 9.01
C VAL A 63 0.54 -8.70 9.70
N ALA A 64 0.80 -8.14 10.89
CA ALA A 64 -0.19 -7.36 11.62
C ALA A 64 -0.49 -6.04 10.90
N ALA A 65 0.53 -5.39 10.35
CA ALA A 65 0.39 -4.20 9.51
C ALA A 65 -0.46 -4.49 8.25
N GLY A 66 -0.16 -5.59 7.55
CA GLY A 66 -0.96 -6.03 6.40
C GLY A 66 -2.42 -6.33 6.74
N ARG A 67 -2.68 -6.99 7.88
CA ARG A 67 -4.05 -7.24 8.38
C ARG A 67 -4.78 -5.96 8.75
N TYR A 68 -4.08 -4.95 9.29
CA TYR A 68 -4.70 -3.66 9.55
C TYR A 68 -5.16 -3.01 8.25
N ALA A 69 -4.30 -2.99 7.22
CA ALA A 69 -4.64 -2.44 5.92
C ALA A 69 -5.81 -3.19 5.26
N SER A 70 -5.83 -4.53 5.32
CA SER A 70 -6.88 -5.33 4.67
C SER A 70 -8.28 -5.10 5.26
N ARG A 71 -8.38 -4.77 6.55
CA ARG A 71 -9.67 -4.52 7.23
C ARG A 71 -10.32 -3.18 6.87
N HIS A 72 -9.55 -2.25 6.32
CA HIS A 72 -9.98 -0.88 6.08
C HIS A 72 -9.92 -0.50 4.59
N VAL A 73 -9.84 -1.50 3.70
CA VAL A 73 -9.78 -1.27 2.26
C VAL A 73 -11.05 -0.55 1.80
N PRO A 74 -10.94 0.61 1.13
CA PRO A 74 -12.08 1.30 0.54
C PRO A 74 -12.80 0.41 -0.48
N SER A 75 -14.13 0.52 -0.53
CA SER A 75 -14.96 -0.33 -1.39
C SER A 75 -14.71 -0.14 -2.90
N ASN A 76 -14.19 1.02 -3.30
CA ASN A 76 -13.86 1.34 -4.69
C ASN A 76 -12.41 0.98 -5.07
N GLN A 77 -11.61 0.40 -4.16
CA GLN A 77 -10.30 -0.14 -4.49
C GLN A 77 -10.46 -1.50 -5.19
N ARG A 78 -10.10 -1.60 -6.48
CA ARG A 78 -10.31 -2.85 -7.24
C ARG A 78 -9.13 -3.79 -7.24
N PHE A 79 -7.96 -3.26 -7.57
CA PHE A 79 -6.77 -4.06 -7.89
C PHE A 79 -5.55 -3.50 -7.19
N VAL A 80 -4.57 -4.35 -6.88
CA VAL A 80 -3.29 -3.96 -6.29
C VAL A 80 -2.14 -4.61 -7.03
N LEU A 81 -1.27 -3.79 -7.63
CA LEU A 81 -0.02 -4.17 -8.25
C LEU A 81 1.14 -3.93 -7.28
N LEU A 82 1.90 -4.98 -6.98
CA LEU A 82 3.13 -4.88 -6.19
C LEU A 82 4.34 -4.83 -7.13
N VAL A 83 5.11 -3.74 -7.09
CA VAL A 83 6.34 -3.56 -7.87
C VAL A 83 7.54 -3.77 -6.94
N GLY A 84 8.53 -4.56 -7.39
CA GLY A 84 9.76 -4.77 -6.60
C GLY A 84 9.61 -5.64 -5.35
N ALA A 85 8.46 -6.30 -5.14
CA ALA A 85 8.26 -7.20 -4.02
C ALA A 85 9.27 -8.36 -4.05
N ASN A 86 10.05 -8.52 -2.99
CA ASN A 86 10.95 -9.66 -2.82
C ASN A 86 10.19 -10.95 -2.46
N LEU A 87 10.90 -12.09 -2.43
CA LEU A 87 10.29 -13.39 -2.18
C LEU A 87 9.54 -13.45 -0.83
N PHE A 88 10.10 -12.85 0.21
CA PHE A 88 9.48 -12.82 1.53
C PHE A 88 8.13 -12.11 1.53
N ILE A 89 8.04 -10.92 0.95
CA ILE A 89 6.77 -10.17 0.84
C ILE A 89 5.76 -10.92 -0.01
N ARG A 90 6.18 -11.52 -1.13
CA ARG A 90 5.31 -12.35 -1.98
C ARG A 90 4.72 -13.54 -1.21
N SER A 91 5.55 -14.22 -0.42
CA SER A 91 5.09 -15.32 0.43
C SER A 91 4.07 -14.84 1.46
N LEU A 92 4.30 -13.70 2.12
CA LEU A 92 3.34 -13.16 3.08
C LEU A 92 1.98 -12.84 2.45
N VAL A 93 1.97 -12.20 1.28
CA VAL A 93 0.74 -11.86 0.56
C VAL A 93 -0.03 -13.14 0.21
N ASN A 94 0.63 -14.12 -0.41
CA ASN A 94 -0.01 -15.38 -0.82
C ASN A 94 -0.55 -16.21 0.35
N THR A 95 0.09 -16.14 1.53
CA THR A 95 -0.31 -16.93 2.71
C THR A 95 -1.39 -16.25 3.54
N PHE A 96 -1.34 -14.93 3.69
CA PHE A 96 -2.16 -14.20 4.69
C PHE A 96 -3.16 -13.22 4.11
N ILE A 97 -3.03 -12.87 2.83
CA ILE A 97 -3.91 -11.92 2.15
C ILE A 97 -4.58 -12.71 1.01
N LYS A 98 -5.72 -13.30 1.36
CA LYS A 98 -6.65 -13.95 0.44
C LYS A 98 -7.93 -13.12 0.36
#